data_AF-A0A6P0MQ25-F1
#
_entry.id   AF-A0A6P0MQ25-F1
#
_cell.length_a   1.000
_cell.length_b   1.000
_cell.length_c   1.000
_cell.angle_alpha   90.00
_cell.angle_beta   90.00
_cell.angle_gamma   90.00
#
_symmetry.space_group_name_H-M   'P 1'
#
loop_
_entity.id
_entity.type
_entity.pdbx_description
1 polymer ?
#
loop_
_entity_poly.entity_id
_entity_poly.type
_entity_poly.pdbx_seq_one_letter_code
_entity_poly.pdbx_strand_id
1 'polypeptide(L)'
;MPKYQWKLTIVERNLLLANWRKLMPEAQERMLQEAEELMIDLPLSDKQRLLTSLETLHHYTEEDLQQMIQQILSGQLSLNTTRRECLVLL
;
A
#
# COMPACT_ATOMS: atom_id res chain seq x y z
N MET A 1 -8.49 15.77 13.33
CA MET A 1 -7.89 14.51 12.81
C MET A 1 -7.08 14.83 11.57
N PRO A 2 -5.88 14.25 11.38
CA PRO A 2 -5.17 14.31 10.11
C PRO A 2 -6.10 13.86 8.98
N LYS A 3 -6.10 14.59 7.86
CA LYS A 3 -7.05 14.45 6.75
C LYS A 3 -7.11 13.02 6.17
N TYR A 4 -6.05 12.21 6.36
CA TYR A 4 -5.86 10.86 5.83
C TYR A 4 -6.11 9.72 6.82
N GLN A 5 -6.24 9.99 8.13
CA GLN A 5 -6.30 8.92 9.16
C GLN A 5 -7.49 7.97 8.97
N TRP A 6 -8.66 8.51 8.61
CA TRP A 6 -9.87 7.71 8.38
C TRP A 6 -9.74 6.86 7.11
N LYS A 7 -9.19 7.41 6.02
CA LYS A 7 -8.98 6.69 4.75
C LYS A 7 -7.98 5.55 4.95
N LEU A 8 -6.86 5.81 5.65
CA LEU A 8 -5.88 4.77 6.00
C LEU A 8 -6.50 3.64 6.82
N THR A 9 -7.31 3.97 7.82
CA THR A 9 -7.97 2.96 8.67
C THR A 9 -8.90 2.05 7.85
N ILE A 10 -9.63 2.62 6.89
CA ILE A 10 -10.51 1.85 6.00
C ILE A 10 -9.69 0.94 5.09
N VAL A 11 -8.61 1.47 4.49
CA VAL A 11 -7.73 0.70 3.60
C VAL A 11 -7.09 -0.45 4.35
N GLU A 12 -6.45 -0.19 5.49
CA GLU A 12 -5.81 -1.22 6.31
C GLU A 12 -6.80 -2.33 6.73
N ARG A 13 -8.03 -1.94 7.12
CA ARG A 13 -9.07 -2.91 7.46
C ARG A 13 -9.42 -3.80 6.27
N ASN A 14 -9.56 -3.24 5.08
CA ASN A 14 -9.96 -3.98 3.88
C ASN A 14 -8.82 -4.84 3.31
N LEU A 15 -7.56 -4.47 3.53
CA LEU A 15 -6.39 -5.27 3.16
C LEU A 15 -6.17 -6.48 4.09
N LEU A 16 -6.86 -6.56 5.24
CA LEU A 16 -6.88 -7.79 6.04
C LEU A 16 -7.48 -8.93 5.22
N LEU A 17 -6.79 -10.08 5.16
CA LEU A 17 -7.18 -11.24 4.34
C LEU A 17 -8.65 -11.65 4.48
N ALA A 18 -9.17 -11.64 5.72
CA ALA A 18 -10.56 -12.02 6.00
C ALA A 18 -11.60 -11.06 5.39
N ASN A 19 -11.22 -9.81 5.17
CA ASN A 19 -12.06 -8.78 4.53
C ASN A 19 -11.78 -8.75 3.02
N TRP A 20 -10.52 -8.84 2.62
CA TRP A 20 -10.09 -8.88 1.22
C TRP A 20 -10.84 -9.93 0.40
N ARG A 21 -10.95 -11.16 0.91
CA ARG A 21 -11.66 -12.27 0.25
C ARG A 21 -13.17 -12.05 0.09
N LYS A 22 -13.74 -11.06 0.78
CA LYS A 22 -15.17 -10.71 0.71
C LYS A 22 -15.43 -9.55 -0.23
N LEU A 23 -14.38 -8.90 -0.73
CA LEU A 23 -14.51 -7.83 -1.70
C LEU A 23 -14.76 -8.44 -3.09
N MET A 24 -15.62 -7.80 -3.86
CA MET A 24 -15.72 -8.06 -5.29
C MET A 24 -14.42 -7.63 -5.98
N PRO A 25 -14.04 -8.22 -7.12
CA PRO A 25 -12.80 -7.89 -7.83
C PRO A 25 -12.60 -6.39 -8.07
N GLU A 26 -13.65 -5.68 -8.48
CA GLU A 26 -13.57 -4.23 -8.72
C GLU A 26 -13.27 -3.46 -7.43
N ALA A 27 -13.79 -3.92 -6.28
CA ALA A 27 -13.50 -3.31 -4.99
C ALA A 27 -12.07 -3.62 -4.52
N GLN A 28 -11.52 -4.77 -4.89
CA GLN A 28 -10.12 -5.13 -4.64
C GLN A 28 -9.17 -4.20 -5.41
N GLU A 29 -9.42 -4.01 -6.71
CA GLU A 29 -8.63 -3.09 -7.54
C GLU A 29 -8.67 -1.65 -7.01
N ARG A 30 -9.88 -1.15 -6.69
CA ARG A 30 -10.06 0.19 -6.11
C ARG A 30 -9.32 0.34 -4.78
N MET A 31 -9.28 -0.71 -3.95
CA MET A 31 -8.55 -0.68 -2.68
C MET A 31 -7.04 -0.56 -2.90
N LEU A 32 -6.48 -1.24 -3.90
CA LEU A 32 -5.06 -1.13 -4.25
C LEU A 32 -4.72 0.27 -4.80
N GLN A 33 -5.58 0.85 -5.63
CA GLN A 33 -5.43 2.23 -6.10
C GLN A 33 -5.45 3.23 -4.94
N GLU A 34 -6.40 3.08 -4.00
CA GLU A 34 -6.46 3.94 -2.82
C GLU A 34 -5.25 3.78 -1.90
N ALA A 35 -4.71 2.57 -1.77
CA ALA A 35 -3.47 2.32 -1.05
C ALA A 35 -2.28 3.03 -1.70
N GLU A 36 -2.17 2.97 -3.03
CA GLU A 36 -1.12 3.66 -3.79
C GLU A 36 -1.20 5.19 -3.63
N GLU A 37 -2.38 5.78 -3.78
CA GLU A 37 -2.60 7.22 -3.59
C GLU A 37 -2.20 7.67 -2.18
N LEU A 38 -2.58 6.89 -1.16
CA LEU A 38 -2.23 7.19 0.23
C LEU A 38 -0.72 7.20 0.45
N MET A 39 0.03 6.33 -0.23
CA MET A 39 1.48 6.27 -0.08
C MET A 39 2.17 7.58 -0.45
N ILE A 40 1.55 8.51 -1.16
CA ILE A 40 2.15 9.82 -1.47
C ILE A 40 2.25 10.66 -0.20
N ASP A 41 1.14 10.78 0.53
CA ASP A 41 0.94 11.76 1.60
C ASP A 41 1.19 11.21 3.02
N LEU A 42 1.27 9.89 3.18
CA LEU A 42 1.40 9.28 4.50
C LEU A 42 2.75 9.61 5.19
N PRO A 43 2.77 9.74 6.53
CA PRO A 43 4.01 9.69 7.30
C PRO A 43 4.74 8.36 7.10
N LEU A 44 6.07 8.34 7.27
CA LEU A 44 6.91 7.16 7.03
C LEU A 44 6.43 5.91 7.79
N SER A 45 6.05 6.06 9.06
CA SER A 45 5.56 4.95 9.89
C SER A 45 4.27 4.34 9.35
N ASP A 46 3.36 5.17 8.86
CA ASP A 46 2.10 4.72 8.28
C ASP A 46 2.33 4.07 6.90
N LYS A 47 3.27 4.60 6.10
CA LYS A 47 3.70 3.94 4.85
C LYS A 47 4.25 2.54 5.11
N GLN A 48 5.11 2.37 6.11
CA GLN A 48 5.68 1.06 6.47
C GLN A 48 4.60 0.05 6.89
N ARG A 49 3.60 0.49 7.67
CA ARG A 49 2.48 -0.36 8.08
C ARG A 49 1.63 -0.79 6.87
N LEU A 50 1.35 0.14 5.96
CA LEU A 50 0.61 -0.15 4.74
C LEU A 50 1.40 -1.09 3.80
N LEU A 51 2.72 -0.90 3.66
CA LEU A 51 3.61 -1.79 2.90
C LEU A 51 3.58 -3.22 3.45
N THR A 52 3.70 -3.37 4.77
CA THR A 52 3.63 -4.69 5.44
C THR A 52 2.30 -5.39 5.16
N SER A 53 1.20 -4.63 5.13
CA SER A 53 -0.13 -5.16 4.82
C SER A 53 -0.21 -5.64 3.37
N LEU A 54 0.35 -4.89 2.43
CA LEU A 54 0.42 -5.24 1.01
C LEU A 54 1.33 -6.45 0.75
N GLU A 55 2.50 -6.53 1.40
CA GLU A 55 3.40 -7.70 1.32
C GLU A 55 2.72 -8.97 1.82
N THR A 56 2.02 -8.87 2.96
CA THR A 56 1.23 -9.98 3.48
C THR A 56 0.17 -10.39 2.47
N LEU A 57 -0.55 -9.42 1.91
CA LEU A 57 -1.65 -9.67 0.97
C LEU A 57 -1.17 -10.29 -0.35
N HIS A 58 0.00 -9.89 -0.84
CA HIS A 58 0.61 -10.40 -2.08
C HIS A 58 0.66 -11.94 -2.10
N HIS A 59 1.01 -12.57 -0.98
CA HIS A 59 1.12 -14.03 -0.87
C HIS A 59 -0.21 -14.79 -0.95
N TYR A 60 -1.35 -14.11 -0.82
CA TYR A 60 -2.68 -14.74 -0.74
C TYR A 60 -3.66 -14.22 -1.78
N THR A 61 -3.17 -13.50 -2.78
CA THR A 61 -3.96 -12.85 -3.83
C THR A 61 -3.78 -13.57 -5.16
N GLU A 62 -4.78 -13.49 -6.04
CA GLU A 62 -4.75 -14.05 -7.39
C GLU A 62 -3.72 -13.33 -8.28
N GLU A 63 -3.20 -14.01 -9.31
CA GLU A 63 -2.08 -13.53 -10.15
C GLU A 63 -2.31 -12.13 -10.73
N ASP A 64 -3.55 -11.83 -11.17
CA ASP A 64 -3.90 -10.54 -11.78
C ASP A 64 -3.70 -9.35 -10.83
N LEU A 65 -4.04 -9.53 -9.55
CA LEU A 65 -3.92 -8.49 -8.52
C LEU A 65 -2.55 -8.51 -7.82
N GLN A 66 -1.83 -9.64 -7.87
CA GLN A 66 -0.43 -9.70 -7.41
C GLN A 66 0.46 -8.73 -8.18
N GLN A 67 0.28 -8.60 -9.50
CA GLN A 67 1.05 -7.67 -10.33
C GLN A 67 0.86 -6.22 -9.87
N MET A 68 -0.37 -5.82 -9.57
CA MET A 68 -0.64 -4.47 -9.03
C MET A 68 0.04 -4.26 -7.68
N ILE A 69 -0.05 -5.23 -6.77
CA ILE A 69 0.62 -5.15 -5.47
C ILE A 69 2.13 -5.04 -5.65
N GLN A 70 2.73 -5.83 -6.53
CA GLN A 70 4.17 -5.81 -6.82
C GLN A 70 4.62 -4.46 -7.42
N GLN A 71 3.80 -3.84 -8.27
CA GLN A 71 4.07 -2.49 -8.81
C GLN A 71 4.10 -1.45 -7.68
N ILE A 72 3.13 -1.50 -6.76
CA ILE A 72 3.10 -0.59 -5.60
C ILE A 72 4.34 -0.77 -4.73
N LEU A 73 4.69 -2.02 -4.39
CA LEU A 73 5.86 -2.34 -3.56
C LEU A 73 7.17 -1.88 -4.22
N SER A 74 7.35 -2.16 -5.51
CA SER A 74 8.57 -1.77 -6.25
C SER A 74 8.70 -0.25 -6.42
N GLY A 75 7.59 0.46 -6.64
CA GLY A 75 7.57 1.92 -6.70
C GLY A 75 8.04 2.57 -5.39
N GLN A 76 7.64 2.01 -4.25
CA GLN A 76 8.06 2.53 -2.93
C GLN A 76 9.51 2.17 -2.56
N LEU A 77 10.04 1.04 -3.03
CA LEU A 77 11.46 0.68 -2.86
C LEU A 77 12.39 1.61 -3.68
N SER A 78 11.97 1.94 -4.90
CA SER A 78 12.69 2.90 -5.76
C SER A 78 12.76 4.29 -5.11
N LEU A 79 11.61 4.80 -4.61
CA LEU A 79 11.54 6.10 -3.93
C LEU A 79 12.40 6.17 -2.67
N ASN A 80 12.51 5.07 -1.91
CA ASN A 80 13.37 5.02 -0.71
C ASN A 80 14.87 4.97 -1.04
N THR A 81 15.24 4.37 -2.19
CA THR A 81 16.64 4.34 -2.66
C THR A 81 17.09 5.74 -3.07
N THR A 82 16.30 6.44 -3.88
CA THR A 82 16.58 7.82 -4.30
C THR A 82 16.63 8.79 -3.13
N ARG A 83 15.76 8.61 -2.11
CA ARG A 83 15.78 9.46 -0.90
C ARG A 83 17.03 9.28 -0.04
N ARG A 84 17.59 8.07 0.01
CA ARG A 84 18.85 7.81 0.72
C ARG A 84 20.03 8.45 0.01
N GLU A 85 20.06 8.44 -1.32
CA GLU A 85 21.12 9.10 -2.08
C GLU A 85 21.11 10.63 -1.91
N CYS A 86 19.92 11.27 -1.83
CA CYS A 86 19.83 12.69 -1.55
C CYS A 86 20.24 13.10 -0.11
N LEU A 87 20.20 12.18 0.86
CA LEU A 87 20.61 12.46 2.24
C LEU A 87 22.11 12.28 2.49
N VAL A 88 22.86 11.70 1.55
CA VAL A 88 24.33 11.53 1.67
C VAL A 88 25.09 12.71 1.03
N LEU A 89 24.38 13.67 0.42
CA LEU A 89 24.95 14.82 -0.29
C LEU A 89 24.70 16.19 0.38
N LEU A 90 24.29 16.23 1.65
CA LEU A 90 24.18 17.45 2.47
C LEU A 90 24.99 17.30 3.76
#